data_AF-A0A966PMF9-F1
#
_entry.id   AF-A0A966PMF9-F1
#
_cell.length_a   1.000
_cell.length_b   1.000
_cell.length_c   1.000
_cell.angle_alpha   90.00
_cell.angle_beta   90.00
_cell.angle_gamma   90.00
#
_symmetry.space_group_name_H-M   'P 1'
#
loop_
_entity.id
_entity.type
_entity.pdbx_description
1 polymer ?
#
loop_
_entity_poly.entity_id
_entity_poly.type
_entity_poly.pdbx_seq_one_letter_code
_entity_poly.pdbx_strand_id
1 'polypeptide(L)'
;MPLPLGSAHNLRSLVGVRNLLDLIENCAINDDAKNQIFNVSDDLDVSTTDLLKIIATSMDKRVRLIKMPLPVLKLGSKLISKPRAYDGLCGSFQLDISRTKQTLGWKPPFSLHEEIAATVAWYQGKK
;
A
#
# COMPACT_ATOMS: atom_id res chain seq x y z
N MET A 1 16.68 4.61 14.64
CA MET A 1 15.69 4.46 15.72
C MET A 1 14.73 3.34 15.35
N PRO A 2 14.34 2.43 16.28
CA PRO A 2 13.34 1.40 15.98
C PRO A 2 11.92 2.01 15.86
N LEU A 3 11.12 1.54 14.90
CA LEU A 3 9.73 1.97 14.73
C LEU A 3 8.78 1.07 15.54
N PRO A 4 7.80 1.63 16.26
CA PRO A 4 6.88 0.85 17.09
C PRO A 4 5.71 0.29 16.29
N LEU A 5 6.00 -0.35 15.15
CA LEU A 5 4.99 -0.88 14.23
C LEU A 5 5.09 -2.39 14.05
N GLY A 6 5.88 -3.09 14.86
CA GLY A 6 6.07 -4.54 14.76
C GLY A 6 4.84 -5.38 15.11
N SER A 7 3.79 -4.75 15.67
CA SER A 7 2.51 -5.39 15.97
C SER A 7 1.38 -4.94 15.02
N ALA A 8 1.70 -4.23 13.94
CA ALA A 8 0.70 -3.78 12.97
C ALA A 8 0.36 -4.95 12.03
N HIS A 9 -0.74 -5.65 12.35
CA HIS A 9 -1.26 -6.81 11.60
C HIS A 9 -2.50 -6.43 10.77
N ASN A 10 -2.67 -5.14 10.50
CA ASN A 10 -3.69 -4.64 9.59
C ASN A 10 -3.44 -5.18 8.17
N LEU A 11 -4.46 -5.15 7.32
CA LEU A 11 -4.33 -5.48 5.91
C LEU A 11 -4.76 -4.29 5.07
N ARG A 12 -3.95 -3.96 4.08
CA ARG A 12 -4.21 -2.84 3.18
C ARG A 12 -3.99 -3.25 1.73
N SER A 13 -4.98 -2.93 0.91
CA SER A 13 -4.84 -2.90 -0.55
C SER A 13 -4.08 -1.64 -0.94
N LEU A 14 -2.97 -1.81 -1.63
CA LEU A 14 -2.16 -0.72 -2.18
C LEU A 14 -2.21 -0.78 -3.69
N VAL A 15 -1.94 0.35 -4.34
CA VAL A 15 -1.79 0.42 -5.80
C VAL A 15 -0.50 1.17 -6.14
N GLY A 16 0.32 0.56 -6.98
CA GLY A 16 1.48 1.17 -7.59
C GLY A 16 1.06 2.27 -8.58
N VAL A 17 1.87 3.31 -8.73
CA VAL A 17 1.50 4.43 -9.62
C VAL A 17 1.44 3.97 -11.07
N ARG A 18 2.32 3.06 -11.50
CA ARG A 18 2.32 2.59 -12.88
C ARG A 18 1.17 1.64 -13.13
N ASN A 19 0.83 0.78 -12.16
CA ASN A 19 -0.39 -0.04 -12.21
C ASN A 19 -1.66 0.81 -12.29
N LEU A 20 -1.73 1.92 -11.55
CA LEU A 20 -2.87 2.84 -11.62
C LEU A 20 -2.98 3.48 -13.01
N LEU A 21 -1.86 3.92 -13.59
CA LEU A 21 -1.85 4.51 -14.94
C LEU A 21 -2.26 3.48 -16.00
N ASP A 22 -1.76 2.25 -15.91
CA ASP A 22 -2.13 1.16 -16.82
C ASP A 22 -3.65 0.88 -16.78
N LEU A 23 -4.26 0.87 -15.59
CA LEU A 23 -5.71 0.74 -15.48
C LEU A 23 -6.45 1.95 -16.09
N ILE A 24 -5.97 3.17 -15.88
CA ILE A 24 -6.58 4.38 -16.45
C ILE A 24 -6.53 4.32 -17.99
N GLU A 25 -5.39 3.90 -18.56
CA GLU A 25 -5.23 3.70 -20.00
C GLU A 25 -6.18 2.63 -20.52
N ASN A 26 -6.31 1.49 -19.82
CA ASN A 26 -7.27 0.45 -20.15
C ASN A 26 -8.72 0.99 -20.16
N CYS A 27 -9.11 1.73 -19.11
CA CYS A 27 -10.43 2.35 -19.03
C CYS A 27 -10.69 3.38 -20.15
N ALA A 28 -9.65 4.02 -20.69
CA ALA A 28 -9.78 5.01 -21.76
C ALA A 28 -10.05 4.37 -23.13
N ILE A 29 -9.64 3.11 -23.33
CA ILE A 29 -9.76 2.39 -24.61
C ILE A 29 -10.81 1.28 -24.59
N ASN A 30 -11.21 0.81 -23.41
CA ASN A 30 -12.13 -0.30 -23.24
C ASN A 30 -13.58 0.20 -23.15
N ASP A 31 -14.43 -0.19 -24.11
CA ASP A 31 -15.84 0.19 -24.16
C ASP A 31 -16.63 -0.29 -22.92
N ASP A 32 -16.25 -1.42 -22.33
CA ASP A 32 -16.89 -1.96 -21.12
C ASP A 32 -16.65 -1.09 -19.88
N ALA A 33 -15.70 -0.17 -19.93
CA ALA A 33 -15.43 0.77 -18.83
C ALA A 33 -16.45 1.93 -18.76
N LYS A 34 -17.25 2.14 -19.81
CA LYS A 34 -18.09 3.33 -19.95
C LYS A 34 -19.16 3.42 -18.86
N ASN A 35 -19.22 4.58 -18.20
CA ASN A 35 -20.14 4.88 -17.10
C ASN A 35 -20.05 3.90 -15.91
N GLN A 36 -18.90 3.25 -15.72
CA GLN A 36 -18.66 2.33 -14.61
C GLN A 36 -17.74 2.97 -13.56
N ILE A 37 -17.77 2.41 -12.35
CA ILE A 37 -16.84 2.74 -11.26
C ILE A 37 -16.09 1.46 -10.92
N PHE A 38 -14.76 1.54 -10.90
CA PHE A 38 -13.86 0.44 -10.63
C PHE A 38 -12.98 0.71 -9.41
N ASN A 39 -12.79 -0.32 -8.59
CA ASN A 39 -11.77 -0.32 -7.55
C ASN A 39 -10.44 -0.78 -8.14
N VAL A 40 -9.33 -0.32 -7.58
CA VAL A 40 -7.99 -0.69 -8.06
C VAL A 40 -7.06 -0.98 -6.90
N SER A 41 -6.27 -2.03 -7.06
CA SER A 41 -5.17 -2.43 -6.18
C SER A 41 -4.20 -3.32 -6.94
N ASP A 42 -3.02 -3.55 -6.37
CA ASP A 42 -1.99 -4.46 -6.87
C ASP A 42 -2.32 -5.94 -6.62
N ASP A 43 -3.59 -6.26 -6.35
CA ASP A 43 -4.08 -7.64 -6.12
C ASP A 43 -3.39 -8.38 -4.95
N LEU A 44 -2.78 -7.61 -4.04
CA LEU A 44 -2.12 -8.13 -2.86
C LEU A 44 -2.38 -7.21 -1.68
N ASP A 45 -2.95 -7.77 -0.61
CA ASP A 45 -3.11 -7.08 0.65
C ASP A 45 -1.88 -7.31 1.53
N VAL A 46 -1.31 -6.21 2.04
CA VAL A 46 -0.12 -6.27 2.89
C VAL A 46 -0.34 -5.56 4.21
N SER A 47 0.32 -6.05 5.24
CA SER A 47 0.38 -5.35 6.52
C SER A 47 1.37 -4.20 6.49
N THR A 48 1.17 -3.22 7.37
CA THR A 48 2.15 -2.13 7.54
C THR A 48 3.51 -2.67 7.96
N THR A 49 3.53 -3.74 8.76
CA THR A 49 4.77 -4.43 9.14
C THR A 49 5.49 -4.98 7.91
N ASP A 50 4.78 -5.64 7.01
CA ASP A 50 5.37 -6.27 5.83
C ASP A 50 5.76 -5.23 4.77
N LEU A 51 4.95 -4.19 4.57
CA LEU A 51 5.30 -3.05 3.73
C LEU A 51 6.63 -2.42 4.17
N LEU A 52 6.82 -2.18 5.47
CA LEU A 52 8.07 -1.63 6.01
C LEU A 52 9.26 -2.55 5.78
N LYS A 53 9.06 -3.88 5.82
CA LYS A 53 10.11 -4.85 5.48
C LYS A 53 10.49 -4.76 4.01
N ILE A 54 9.51 -4.76 3.10
CA ILE A 54 9.75 -4.70 1.66
C ILE A 54 10.49 -3.40 1.28
N ILE A 55 10.07 -2.26 1.85
CA ILE A 55 10.73 -0.97 1.63
C ILE A 55 12.19 -1.03 2.11
N ALA A 56 12.44 -1.48 3.34
CA ALA A 56 13.80 -1.47 3.86
C ALA A 56 14.72 -2.45 3.11
N THR A 57 14.22 -3.63 2.72
CA THR A 57 14.94 -4.56 1.85
C THR A 57 15.28 -3.89 0.52
N SER A 58 14.33 -3.19 -0.10
CA SER A 58 14.55 -2.45 -1.36
C SER A 58 15.55 -1.30 -1.20
N MET A 59 15.68 -0.74 0.01
CA MET A 59 16.64 0.32 0.34
C MET A 59 18.02 -0.20 0.77
N ASP A 60 18.23 -1.53 0.81
CA ASP A 60 19.39 -2.18 1.44
C ASP A 60 19.64 -1.70 2.89
N LYS A 61 18.57 -1.66 3.69
CA LYS A 61 18.59 -1.22 5.09
C LYS A 61 18.02 -2.25 6.04
N ARG A 62 18.60 -2.31 7.23
CA ARG A 62 18.07 -3.13 8.33
C ARG A 62 16.74 -2.57 8.83
N VAL A 63 15.68 -3.38 8.74
CA VAL A 63 14.39 -3.15 9.37
C VAL A 63 14.54 -3.24 10.89
N ARG A 64 14.19 -2.19 11.62
CA ARG A 64 14.16 -2.20 13.10
C ARG A 64 12.75 -1.90 13.58
N LEU A 65 11.99 -2.95 13.88
CA LEU A 65 10.62 -2.83 14.39
C LEU A 65 10.56 -3.36 15.82
N ILE A 66 9.84 -2.66 16.69
CA ILE A 66 9.49 -3.15 18.04
C ILE A 66 8.01 -3.50 18.09
N LYS A 67 7.70 -4.59 18.80
CA LYS A 67 6.32 -5.01 19.07
C LYS A 67 5.78 -4.13 20.20
N MET A 68 4.74 -3.36 19.90
CA MET A 68 4.04 -2.51 20.87
C MET A 68 2.55 -2.81 20.80
N PRO A 69 1.84 -2.94 21.93
CA PRO A 69 0.39 -3.17 21.89
C PRO A 69 -0.34 -2.03 21.14
N LEU A 70 -1.21 -2.39 20.19
CA LEU A 70 -1.96 -1.43 19.38
C LEU A 70 -2.77 -0.42 20.21
N PRO A 71 -3.40 -0.78 21.35
CA PRO A 71 -4.10 0.20 22.19
C PRO A 71 -3.18 1.29 22.75
N VAL A 72 -1.93 0.95 23.09
CA VAL A 72 -0.93 1.90 23.58
C VAL A 72 -0.54 2.88 22.47
N LEU A 73 -0.30 2.39 21.27
CA LEU A 73 -0.05 3.22 20.08
C LEU A 73 -1.24 4.14 19.78
N LYS A 74 -2.46 3.62 19.88
CA LYS A 74 -3.69 4.40 19.65
C LYS A 74 -3.81 5.53 20.67
N LEU A 75 -3.59 5.25 21.95
CA LEU A 75 -3.61 6.27 23.00
C LEU A 75 -2.50 7.31 22.80
N GLY A 76 -1.27 6.86 22.53
CA GLY A 76 -0.13 7.74 22.24
C GLY A 76 -0.41 8.67 21.07
N SER A 77 -1.03 8.16 19.99
CA SER A 77 -1.41 8.96 18.82
C SER A 77 -2.42 10.07 19.14
N LYS A 78 -3.33 9.83 20.09
CA LYS A 78 -4.29 10.83 20.57
C LYS A 78 -3.60 11.89 21.43
N LEU A 79 -2.68 11.48 22.30
CA LEU A 79 -1.91 12.40 23.17
C LEU A 79 -1.03 13.36 22.36
N ILE A 80 -0.45 12.91 21.26
CA ILE A 80 0.33 13.77 20.35
C ILE A 80 -0.53 14.47 19.28
N SER A 81 -1.86 14.44 19.40
CA SER A 81 -2.82 15.05 18.47
C SER A 81 -2.68 14.58 17.01
N LYS A 82 -2.24 13.34 16.78
CA LYS A 82 -2.13 12.70 15.46
C LYS A 82 -2.95 11.40 15.35
N PRO A 83 -4.25 11.39 15.69
CA PRO A 83 -5.06 10.17 15.62
C PRO A 83 -5.14 9.59 14.20
N ARG A 84 -5.20 10.45 13.17
CA ARG A 84 -5.24 10.03 11.75
C ARG A 84 -4.00 9.26 11.31
N ALA A 85 -2.84 9.53 11.93
CA ALA A 85 -1.62 8.78 11.63
C ALA A 85 -1.72 7.35 12.13
N TYR A 86 -2.38 7.11 13.28
CA TYR A 86 -2.64 5.77 13.75
C TYR A 86 -3.59 5.03 12.79
N ASP A 87 -4.71 5.64 12.39
CA ASP A 87 -5.65 4.98 11.49
C ASP A 87 -5.00 4.67 10.13
N GLY A 88 -4.18 5.60 9.62
CA GLY A 88 -3.41 5.41 8.39
C GLY A 88 -2.29 4.37 8.48
N LEU A 89 -1.84 3.98 9.68
CA LEU A 89 -0.75 2.99 9.84
C LEU A 89 -1.23 1.65 10.38
N CYS A 90 -2.26 1.64 11.22
CA CYS A 90 -2.73 0.46 11.94
C CYS A 90 -4.18 0.09 11.58
N GLY A 91 -4.87 0.89 10.77
CA GLY A 91 -6.18 0.55 10.21
C GLY A 91 -6.08 -0.39 9.01
N SER A 92 -7.08 -1.26 8.87
CA SER A 92 -7.25 -2.09 7.67
C SER A 92 -8.11 -1.36 6.63
N PHE A 93 -7.76 -1.52 5.36
CA PHE A 93 -8.53 -1.02 4.22
C PHE A 93 -8.29 -1.93 3.02
N GLN A 94 -9.25 -2.80 2.73
CA GLN A 94 -9.16 -3.80 1.66
C GLN A 94 -10.19 -3.49 0.59
N LEU A 95 -9.81 -3.65 -0.67
CA LEU A 95 -10.64 -3.40 -1.83
C LEU A 95 -10.87 -4.72 -2.57
N ASP A 96 -12.13 -4.99 -2.88
CA ASP A 96 -12.46 -6.01 -3.87
C ASP A 96 -12.31 -5.43 -5.28
N ILE A 97 -11.39 -6.02 -6.06
CA ILE A 97 -11.10 -5.66 -7.46
C ILE A 97 -11.64 -6.69 -8.45
N SER A 98 -12.44 -7.67 -8.00
CA SER A 98 -12.99 -8.73 -8.86
C SER A 98 -13.77 -8.17 -10.04
N ARG A 99 -14.55 -7.10 -9.83
CA ARG A 99 -15.28 -6.42 -10.91
C ARG A 99 -14.35 -5.85 -11.97
N THR A 100 -13.29 -5.16 -11.55
CA THR A 100 -12.29 -4.58 -12.45
C THR A 100 -11.63 -5.66 -13.31
N LYS A 101 -11.26 -6.78 -12.68
CA LYS A 101 -10.67 -7.94 -13.38
C LYS A 101 -11.63 -8.58 -14.38
N GLN A 102 -12.87 -8.80 -13.97
CA GLN A 102 -13.87 -9.50 -14.79
C GLN A 102 -14.37 -8.64 -15.95
N THR A 103 -14.63 -7.35 -15.71
CA THR A 103 -15.17 -6.43 -16.72
C THR A 103 -14.08 -5.96 -17.69
N LEU A 104 -12.87 -5.66 -17.20
CA LEU A 104 -11.83 -5.08 -18.05
C LEU A 104 -10.77 -6.08 -18.50
N GLY A 105 -10.84 -7.34 -18.04
CA GLY A 105 -9.77 -8.32 -18.24
C GLY A 105 -8.44 -7.89 -17.60
N TRP A 106 -8.48 -6.90 -16.70
CA TRP A 106 -7.30 -6.22 -16.20
C TRP A 106 -6.66 -6.97 -15.03
N LYS A 107 -5.33 -6.97 -14.98
CA LYS A 107 -4.53 -7.38 -13.81
C LYS A 107 -3.34 -6.44 -13.69
N PRO A 108 -2.86 -6.13 -12.48
CA PRO A 108 -1.72 -5.25 -12.31
C PRO A 108 -0.49 -5.80 -13.06
N PRO A 109 0.09 -5.03 -14.01
CA PRO A 109 1.23 -5.49 -14.79
C PRO A 109 2.54 -5.54 -13.99
N PHE A 110 2.66 -4.73 -12.94
CA PHE A 110 3.83 -4.69 -12.06
C PHE A 110 3.50 -5.25 -10.69
N SER A 111 4.41 -6.02 -10.11
CA SER A 111 4.28 -6.50 -8.74
C SER A 111 4.51 -5.38 -7.72
N LEU A 112 3.96 -5.56 -6.52
CA LEU A 112 4.21 -4.65 -5.39
C LEU A 112 5.71 -4.42 -5.13
N HIS A 113 6.54 -5.46 -5.29
CA HIS A 113 7.98 -5.36 -5.07
C HIS A 113 8.66 -4.47 -6.13
N GLU A 114 8.25 -4.58 -7.39
CA GLU A 114 8.77 -3.74 -8.48
C GLU A 114 8.37 -2.27 -8.30
N GLU A 115 7.12 -2.01 -7.91
CA GLU A 115 6.63 -0.64 -7.65
C GLU A 115 7.32 0.01 -6.45
N ILE A 116 7.55 -0.75 -5.37
CA ILE A 116 8.32 -0.27 -4.22
C ILE A 116 9.78 -0.03 -4.62
N ALA A 117 10.40 -0.93 -5.38
CA ALA A 117 11.78 -0.77 -5.85
C ALA A 117 11.93 0.48 -6.72
N ALA A 118 11.00 0.73 -7.65
CA ALA A 118 10.97 1.95 -8.46
C ALA A 118 10.83 3.22 -7.60
N THR A 119 9.94 3.19 -6.61
CA THR A 119 9.76 4.30 -5.66
C THR A 119 11.02 4.57 -4.84
N VAL A 120 11.69 3.51 -4.37
CA VAL A 120 12.94 3.62 -3.62
C VAL A 120 14.08 4.17 -4.48
N ALA A 121 14.23 3.68 -5.70
CA ALA A 121 15.24 4.17 -6.64
C ALA A 121 15.07 5.68 -6.90
N TRP A 122 13.84 6.13 -7.14
CA TRP A 122 13.53 7.56 -7.28
C TRP A 122 13.85 8.36 -6.02
N TYR A 123 13.52 7.84 -4.83
CA TYR A 123 13.79 8.53 -3.56
C TYR A 123 15.29 8.65 -3.28
N GLN A 124 16.09 7.63 -3.61
CA GLN A 124 17.54 7.64 -3.43
C GLN A 124 18.24 8.54 -4.45
N GLY A 125 17.78 8.60 -5.69
CA GLY A 125 18.33 9.50 -6.72
C GLY A 125 18.07 10.99 -6.48
N LYS A 126 17.19 11.33 -5.53
CA LYS A 126 16.94 12.71 -5.08
C LYS A 126 17.89 13.21 -3.99
N LYS A 127 18.73 12.34 -3.42
CA LYS A 127 19.75 12.71 -2.44
C LYS A 127 21.05 13.08 -3.12
#